data_AF-A0A924DUD4-F1
#
_entry.id   AF-A0A924DUD4-F1
#
_cell.length_a   1.000
_cell.length_b   1.000
_cell.length_c   1.000
_cell.angle_alpha   90.00
_cell.angle_beta   90.00
_cell.angle_gamma   90.00
#
_symmetry.space_group_name_H-M   'P 1'
#
loop_
_entity.id
_entity.type
_entity.pdbx_description
1 polymer ?
#
loop_
_entity_poly.entity_id
_entity_poly.type
_entity_poly.pdbx_seq_one_letter_code
_entity_poly.pdbx_strand_id
1 'polypeptide(L)'
;MKKFPNPSEIKEINKKLEKIEGTKSLQKNATPLEKFRFELQQKFVIYKMKHNCSQKELADKLEIDEAKISKILNHRLDEFSTDRLITLYQKIDPNLKLAVG
;
A
#
# COMPACT_ATOMS: atom_id res chain seq x y z
N MET A 1 -20.87 25.20 -2.01
CA MET A 1 -21.11 23.93 -1.29
C MET A 1 -21.24 22.80 -2.32
N LYS A 2 -20.46 21.72 -2.23
CA LYS A 2 -20.67 20.55 -3.11
C LYS A 2 -22.01 19.90 -2.71
N LYS A 3 -22.95 19.74 -3.64
CA LYS A 3 -24.21 19.01 -3.42
C LYS A 3 -23.87 17.56 -3.06
N PHE A 4 -24.55 17.03 -2.05
CA PHE A 4 -24.46 15.61 -1.72
C PHE A 4 -25.00 14.79 -2.92
N PRO A 5 -24.35 13.67 -3.30
CA PRO A 5 -24.78 12.86 -4.44
C PRO A 5 -26.21 12.34 -4.26
N ASN A 6 -26.94 12.19 -5.36
CA ASN A 6 -28.28 11.62 -5.34
C ASN A 6 -28.25 10.09 -5.12
N PRO A 7 -29.36 9.46 -4.71
CA PRO A 7 -29.40 8.03 -4.40
C PRO A 7 -28.95 7.11 -5.56
N SER A 8 -29.20 7.51 -6.81
CA SER A 8 -28.78 6.76 -7.99
C SER A 8 -27.27 6.83 -8.19
N GLU A 9 -26.66 8.01 -8.02
CA GLU A 9 -25.21 8.19 -8.05
C GLU A 9 -24.52 7.36 -6.95
N ILE A 10 -25.08 7.34 -5.74
CA ILE A 10 -24.58 6.53 -4.63
C ILE A 10 -24.62 5.03 -4.99
N LYS A 11 -25.72 4.56 -5.59
CA LYS A 11 -25.86 3.16 -6.01
C LYS A 11 -24.84 2.77 -7.08
N GLU A 12 -24.57 3.65 -8.04
CA GLU A 12 -23.54 3.42 -9.06
C GLU A 12 -22.13 3.40 -8.46
N ILE A 13 -21.82 4.32 -7.54
CA ILE A 13 -20.54 4.35 -6.85
C ILE A 13 -20.36 3.06 -6.03
N ASN A 14 -21.37 2.65 -5.25
CA ASN A 14 -21.31 1.41 -4.48
C ASN A 14 -21.08 0.19 -5.37
N LYS A 15 -21.80 0.07 -6.50
CA LYS A 15 -21.62 -1.03 -7.45
C LYS A 15 -20.21 -1.07 -8.06
N LYS A 16 -19.57 0.09 -8.24
CA LYS A 16 -18.16 0.18 -8.66
C LYS A 16 -17.23 -0.24 -7.52
N LEU A 17 -17.47 0.23 -6.30
CA LEU A 17 -16.66 -0.07 -5.11
C LEU A 17 -16.73 -1.54 -4.69
N GLU A 18 -17.87 -2.21 -4.85
CA GLU A 18 -18.03 -3.66 -4.54
C GLU A 18 -17.04 -4.54 -5.31
N LYS A 19 -16.62 -4.10 -6.50
CA LYS A 19 -15.68 -4.84 -7.36
C LYS A 19 -14.23 -4.41 -7.16
N ILE A 20 -13.98 -3.36 -6.40
CA ILE A 20 -12.65 -2.80 -6.20
C ILE A 20 -12.10 -3.39 -4.91
N GLU A 21 -10.96 -4.06 -5.05
CA GLU A 21 -10.19 -4.51 -3.91
C GLU A 21 -9.55 -3.31 -3.19
N GLY A 22 -10.17 -2.88 -2.09
CA GLY A 22 -9.64 -1.81 -1.24
C GLY A 22 -8.40 -2.21 -0.44
N THR A 23 -7.79 -1.22 0.22
CA THR A 23 -6.68 -1.42 1.16
C THR A 23 -7.16 -2.12 2.42
N LYS A 24 -6.46 -3.19 2.84
CA LYS A 24 -6.75 -3.84 4.13
C LYS A 24 -6.29 -2.90 5.26
N SER A 25 -7.23 -2.48 6.09
CA SER A 25 -6.92 -1.67 7.28
C SER A 25 -6.35 -2.54 8.39
N LEU A 26 -5.49 -1.93 9.22
CA LEU A 26 -4.95 -2.56 10.41
C LEU A 26 -6.08 -2.85 11.43
N GLN A 27 -6.12 -4.07 11.98
CA GLN A 27 -7.08 -4.41 13.03
C GLN A 27 -6.73 -3.71 14.36
N LYS A 28 -7.73 -3.45 15.21
CA LYS A 28 -7.53 -2.73 16.49
C LYS A 28 -6.56 -3.44 17.44
N ASN A 29 -6.52 -4.77 17.38
CA ASN A 29 -5.69 -5.65 18.19
C ASN A 29 -4.46 -6.18 17.43
N ALA A 30 -4.03 -5.49 16.37
CA ALA A 30 -2.87 -5.91 15.59
C ALA A 30 -1.61 -6.06 16.45
N THR A 31 -0.89 -7.14 16.21
CA THR A 31 0.39 -7.46 16.83
C THR A 31 1.46 -6.41 16.49
N PRO A 32 2.54 -6.32 17.28
CA PRO A 32 3.67 -5.45 16.94
C PRO A 32 4.24 -5.70 15.53
N LEU A 33 4.31 -6.96 15.11
CA LEU A 33 4.79 -7.34 13.78
C LEU A 33 3.86 -6.84 12.67
N GLU A 34 2.54 -6.97 12.84
CA GLU A 34 1.56 -6.45 11.87
C GLU A 34 1.62 -4.92 11.77
N LYS A 35 1.75 -4.23 12.91
CA LYS A 35 1.97 -2.78 12.95
C LYS A 35 3.24 -2.38 12.20
N PHE A 36 4.34 -3.06 12.47
CA PHE A 36 5.62 -2.81 11.79
C PHE A 36 5.50 -3.01 10.26
N ARG A 37 4.88 -4.11 9.82
CA ARG A 37 4.65 -4.39 8.39
C ARG A 37 3.73 -3.35 7.75
N PHE A 38 2.74 -2.86 8.49
CA PHE A 38 1.88 -1.76 8.04
C PHE A 38 2.66 -0.46 7.87
N GLU A 39 3.48 -0.08 8.85
CA GLU A 39 4.34 1.11 8.75
C GLU A 39 5.32 1.01 7.58
N LEU A 40 5.93 -0.16 7.37
CA LEU A 40 6.80 -0.41 6.23
C LEU A 40 6.05 -0.26 4.90
N GLN A 41 4.83 -0.78 4.81
CA GLN A 41 3.96 -0.59 3.64
C GLN A 41 3.63 0.89 3.39
N GLN A 42 3.32 1.65 4.44
CA GLN A 42 3.06 3.09 4.32
C GLN A 42 4.27 3.85 3.75
N LYS A 43 5.50 3.42 4.06
CA LYS A 43 6.69 4.02 3.45
C LYS A 43 6.71 3.87 1.92
N PHE A 44 6.30 2.72 1.36
CA PHE A 44 6.17 2.57 -0.11
C PHE A 44 5.14 3.53 -0.70
N VAL A 45 3.98 3.72 -0.03
CA VAL A 45 2.94 4.65 -0.47
C VAL A 45 3.47 6.09 -0.45
N ILE A 46 4.12 6.48 0.65
CA ILE A 46 4.71 7.82 0.80
C ILE A 46 5.78 8.05 -0.27
N TYR A 47 6.64 7.08 -0.55
CA TYR A 47 7.65 7.18 -1.60
C TYR A 47 6.99 7.41 -2.96
N LYS A 48 6.01 6.58 -3.33
CA LYS A 48 5.27 6.71 -4.59
C LYS A 48 4.65 8.10 -4.74
N MET A 49 4.05 8.63 -3.67
CA MET A 49 3.44 9.96 -3.66
C MET A 49 4.49 11.07 -3.78
N LYS A 50 5.57 11.01 -3.01
CA LYS A 50 6.65 12.03 -3.02
C LYS A 50 7.36 12.12 -4.37
N HIS A 51 7.55 10.99 -5.03
CA HIS A 51 8.24 10.91 -6.32
C HIS A 51 7.27 10.94 -7.52
N ASN A 52 5.96 11.04 -7.27
CA ASN A 52 4.90 11.04 -8.28
C ASN A 52 5.05 9.93 -9.35
N CYS A 53 5.50 8.74 -8.94
CA CYS A 53 5.72 7.63 -9.86
C CYS A 53 4.49 6.71 -9.97
N SER A 54 4.36 6.08 -11.12
CA SER A 54 3.40 5.02 -11.40
C SER A 54 3.79 3.70 -10.70
N GLN A 55 2.85 2.74 -10.65
CA GLN A 55 3.15 1.42 -10.09
C GLN A 55 4.20 0.69 -10.94
N LYS A 56 4.11 0.83 -12.27
CA LYS A 56 5.09 0.30 -13.22
C LYS A 56 6.50 0.83 -12.98
N GLU A 57 6.66 2.15 -12.86
CA GLU A 57 7.99 2.75 -12.59
C GLU A 57 8.55 2.31 -11.23
N LEU A 58 7.69 2.14 -10.22
CA LEU A 58 8.10 1.61 -8.93
C LEU A 58 8.49 0.12 -9.01
N ALA A 59 7.80 -0.67 -9.82
CA ALA A 59 8.15 -2.05 -10.13
C ALA A 59 9.51 -2.15 -10.80
N ASP A 60 9.77 -1.32 -11.82
CA ASP A 60 11.04 -1.26 -12.53
C ASP A 60 12.20 -0.88 -11.57
N LYS A 61 11.99 0.10 -10.69
CA LYS A 61 12.99 0.49 -9.67
C LYS A 61 13.29 -0.63 -8.67
N LEU A 62 12.30 -1.43 -8.33
CA LEU A 62 12.40 -2.50 -7.35
C LEU A 62 12.78 -3.86 -7.97
N GLU A 63 12.78 -3.93 -9.31
CA GLU A 63 13.00 -5.12 -10.12
C GLU A 63 12.04 -6.26 -9.75
N ILE A 64 10.75 -5.94 -9.65
CA ILE A 64 9.67 -6.89 -9.36
C ILE A 64 8.44 -6.60 -10.21
N ASP A 65 7.54 -7.58 -10.34
CA ASP A 65 6.31 -7.45 -11.12
C ASP A 65 5.39 -6.33 -10.59
N GLU A 66 4.72 -5.62 -11.50
CA GLU A 66 3.72 -4.59 -11.15
C GLU A 66 2.59 -5.15 -10.26
N ALA A 67 2.20 -6.41 -10.46
CA ALA A 67 1.22 -7.09 -9.61
C ALA A 67 1.68 -7.19 -8.14
N LYS A 68 2.98 -7.37 -7.89
CA LYS A 68 3.57 -7.40 -6.54
C LYS A 68 3.55 -6.00 -5.91
N ILE A 69 3.82 -4.96 -6.69
CA ILE A 69 3.68 -3.57 -6.24
C ILE A 69 2.25 -3.24 -5.84
N SER A 70 1.28 -3.63 -6.67
CA SER A 70 -0.15 -3.44 -6.35
C SER A 70 -0.52 -4.08 -5.01
N LYS A 71 -0.05 -5.32 -4.75
CA LYS A 71 -0.27 -6.00 -3.48
C LYS A 71 0.38 -5.28 -2.29
N ILE A 72 1.64 -4.84 -2.44
CA ILE A 72 2.34 -4.05 -1.41
C ILE A 72 1.56 -2.78 -1.10
N LEU A 73 1.20 -1.98 -2.12
CA LEU A 73 0.50 -0.71 -1.93
C LEU A 73 -0.89 -0.88 -1.30
N ASN A 74 -1.54 -2.02 -1.48
CA ASN A 74 -2.86 -2.33 -0.91
C ASN A 74 -2.83 -3.12 0.41
N HIS A 75 -1.66 -3.22 1.06
CA HIS A 75 -1.46 -3.95 2.31
C HIS A 75 -1.88 -5.43 2.24
N ARG A 76 -1.66 -6.06 1.08
CA ARG A 76 -1.86 -7.50 0.84
C ARG A 76 -0.52 -8.20 0.88
N LEU A 77 0.02 -8.29 2.10
CA LEU A 77 1.41 -8.68 2.33
C LEU A 77 1.58 -10.17 2.60
N ASP A 78 0.53 -10.97 2.45
CA ASP A 78 0.49 -12.39 2.83
C ASP A 78 1.62 -13.22 2.19
N GLU A 79 2.03 -12.89 0.96
CA GLU A 79 3.12 -13.56 0.23
C GLU A 79 4.51 -12.97 0.47
N PHE A 80 4.63 -11.87 1.22
CA PHE A 80 5.90 -11.20 1.47
C PHE A 80 6.38 -11.47 2.88
N SER A 81 7.58 -12.01 3.02
CA SER A 81 8.27 -11.98 4.32
C SER A 81 8.60 -10.54 4.71
N THR A 82 8.76 -10.30 6.00
CA THR A 82 9.14 -8.97 6.50
C THR A 82 10.50 -8.55 5.96
N ASP A 83 11.47 -9.48 5.94
CA ASP A 83 12.79 -9.27 5.34
C ASP A 83 12.71 -8.88 3.88
N ARG A 84 11.83 -9.54 3.10
CA ARG A 84 11.65 -9.22 1.68
C ARG A 84 11.15 -7.79 1.49
N LEU A 85 10.22 -7.33 2.32
CA LEU A 85 9.72 -5.95 2.28
C LEU A 85 10.82 -4.94 2.63
N ILE A 86 11.66 -5.26 3.62
CA ILE A 86 12.78 -4.40 4.02
C ILE A 86 13.79 -4.30 2.87
N THR A 87 14.21 -5.44 2.31
CA THR A 87 15.16 -5.47 1.18
C THR A 87 14.64 -4.69 -0.02
N LEU A 88 13.35 -4.84 -0.35
CA LEU A 88 12.75 -4.07 -1.44
C LEU A 88 12.79 -2.57 -1.11
N TYR A 89 12.38 -2.16 0.10
CA TYR A 89 12.37 -0.75 0.45
C TYR A 89 13.78 -0.14 0.47
N GLN A 90 14.79 -0.89 0.90
CA GLN A 90 16.19 -0.44 0.89
C GLN A 90 16.72 -0.10 -0.51
N LYS A 91 16.18 -0.70 -1.58
CA LYS A 91 16.58 -0.35 -2.96
C LYS A 91 16.20 1.09 -3.32
N ILE A 92 15.11 1.61 -2.76
CA ILE A 92 14.61 2.97 -3.04
C ILE A 92 14.99 3.98 -1.95
N ASP A 93 15.27 3.51 -0.75
CA ASP A 93 15.78 4.32 0.36
C ASP A 93 16.89 3.56 1.11
N PRO A 94 18.15 3.66 0.66
CA PRO A 94 19.28 2.96 1.26
C PRO A 94 19.59 3.40 2.69
N ASN A 95 19.13 4.59 3.09
CA ASN A 95 19.35 5.17 4.41
C ASN A 95 18.22 4.81 5.40
N LEU A 96 17.37 3.84 5.05
CA LEU A 96 16.27 3.38 5.89
C LEU A 96 16.78 3.05 7.30
N LYS A 97 16.33 3.86 8.26
CA LYS A 97 16.46 3.55 9.69
C LYS A 97 15.15 2.95 10.18
N LEU A 98 15.22 1.70 10.62
CA LEU A 98 14.09 1.00 11.25
C LEU A 98 14.28 1.08 12.76
N ALA A 99 13.33 1.73 13.44
CA ALA A 99 13.21 1.63 14.88
C ALA A 99 12.22 0.50 15.17
N VAL A 100 12.63 -0.48 15.97
CA VAL A 100 11.72 -1.50 16.50
C VAL A 100 11.57 -1.18 17.99
N GLY A 101 10.36 -0.80 18.39
CA GLY A 101 9.99 -0.45 19.76
C GLY A 101 8.91 -1.37 20.31
#